data_AF-A0A0B6YKH1-F1
#
_entry.id   AF-A0A0B6YKH1-F1
#
_cell.length_a   1.000
_cell.length_b   1.000
_cell.length_c   1.000
_cell.angle_alpha   90.00
_cell.angle_beta   90.00
_cell.angle_gamma   90.00
#
_symmetry.space_group_name_H-M   'P 1'
#
loop_
_entity.id
_entity.type
_entity.pdbx_description
1 polymer ?
#
loop_
_entity_poly.entity_id
_entity_poly.type
_entity_poly.pdbx_seq_one_letter_code
_entity_poly.pdbx_strand_id
1 'polypeptide(L)'
;TTEQVAEGILTIVNAIRCRQPSSNIIVLGLLPRGEKPNQLRDKHTDINKRLFEKLKNEPLTSFLKIDDKEFVSSEETISRDVMYDFLHLTAAVGYQKLVHPLLKEIQNLLGTSIIKVE
;
A
#
# COMPACT_ATOMS: atom_id res chain seq x y z
N THR A 1 5.71 15.00 -10.51
CA THR A 1 4.50 14.47 -11.17
C THR A 1 4.19 13.08 -10.65
N THR A 2 3.17 12.37 -11.14
CA THR A 2 2.89 10.97 -10.72
C THR A 2 3.97 10.02 -11.22
N GLU A 3 4.51 10.30 -12.41
CA GLU A 3 5.61 9.55 -13.05
C GLU A 3 6.88 9.61 -12.19
N GLN A 4 7.29 10.81 -11.79
CA GLN A 4 8.50 10.99 -10.96
C GLN A 4 8.41 10.25 -9.62
N VAL A 5 7.22 10.19 -9.01
CA VAL A 5 7.03 9.44 -7.75
C VAL A 5 7.16 7.93 -8.00
N ALA A 6 6.53 7.42 -9.06
CA ALA A 6 6.64 6.02 -9.42
C ALA A 6 8.09 5.63 -9.75
N GLU A 7 8.81 6.46 -10.52
CA GLU A 7 10.22 6.26 -10.84
C GLU A 7 11.12 6.28 -9.59
N GLY A 8 10.84 7.17 -8.63
CA GLY A 8 11.54 7.19 -7.35
C GLY A 8 11.38 5.89 -6.56
N ILE A 9 10.14 5.37 -6.49
CA ILE A 9 9.87 4.08 -5.83
C ILE A 9 10.55 2.92 -6.57
N LEU A 10 10.50 2.88 -7.90
CA LEU A 10 11.20 1.87 -8.70
C LEU A 10 12.73 1.93 -8.49
N THR A 11 13.28 3.13 -8.33
CA THR A 11 14.70 3.31 -8.00
C THR A 11 15.04 2.70 -6.64
N ILE A 12 14.17 2.85 -5.65
CA ILE A 12 14.33 2.21 -4.33
C ILE A 12 14.26 0.68 -4.46
N VAL A 13 13.27 0.15 -5.19
CA VAL A 13 13.14 -1.30 -5.43
C VAL A 13 14.42 -1.85 -6.07
N ASN A 14 14.93 -1.20 -7.11
CA ASN A 14 16.17 -1.60 -7.77
C ASN A 14 17.37 -1.54 -6.81
N ALA A 15 17.47 -0.48 -6.01
CA ALA A 15 18.54 -0.32 -5.03
C ALA A 15 18.54 -1.44 -3.97
N ILE A 16 17.35 -1.89 -3.53
CA ILE A 16 17.21 -3.02 -2.60
C ILE A 16 17.61 -4.31 -3.31
N ARG A 17 17.09 -4.59 -4.51
CA ARG A 17 17.41 -5.82 -5.25
C ARG A 17 18.89 -5.97 -5.56
N CYS A 18 19.58 -4.89 -5.89
CA CYS A 18 21.03 -4.94 -6.11
C CYS A 18 21.82 -5.32 -4.85
N ARG A 19 21.33 -4.95 -3.65
CA ARG A 19 22.01 -5.19 -2.38
C ARG A 19 21.56 -6.46 -1.68
N GLN A 20 20.33 -6.88 -1.93
CA GLN A 20 19.65 -8.02 -1.30
C GLN A 20 18.93 -8.84 -2.38
N PRO A 21 19.68 -9.50 -3.29
CA PRO A 21 19.11 -10.15 -4.48
C PRO A 21 18.17 -11.33 -4.17
N SER A 22 18.25 -11.90 -2.97
CA SER A 22 17.40 -13.00 -2.51
C SER A 22 16.18 -12.56 -1.71
N SER A 23 15.99 -11.26 -1.45
CA SER A 23 14.87 -10.77 -0.66
C SER A 23 13.59 -10.62 -1.49
N ASN A 24 12.46 -11.01 -0.91
CA ASN A 24 11.14 -10.61 -1.41
C ASN A 24 10.87 -9.15 -1.02
N ILE A 25 10.31 -8.37 -1.95
CA ILE A 25 9.97 -6.96 -1.75
C ILE A 25 8.46 -6.79 -1.93
N ILE A 26 7.80 -6.24 -0.91
CA ILE A 26 6.41 -5.79 -1.03
C ILE A 26 6.42 -4.27 -1.17
N VAL A 27 5.91 -3.76 -2.28
CA VAL A 27 5.62 -2.34 -2.45
C VAL A 27 4.16 -2.11 -2.09
N LEU A 28 3.92 -1.43 -0.96
CA LEU A 28 2.57 -1.07 -0.54
C LEU A 28 2.04 0.11 -1.37
N GLY A 29 0.83 -0.01 -1.88
CA GLY A 29 0.15 1.08 -2.57
C GLY A 29 -0.15 2.26 -1.64
N LEU A 30 -0.07 3.48 -2.19
CA LEU A 30 -0.42 4.70 -1.49
C LEU A 30 -1.91 4.68 -1.08
N LEU A 31 -2.18 5.01 0.18
CA LEU A 31 -3.52 5.07 0.75
C LEU A 31 -4.24 6.37 0.36
N PRO A 32 -5.58 6.41 0.38
CA PRO A 32 -6.32 7.67 0.20
C PRO A 32 -6.02 8.62 1.38
N ARG A 33 -6.19 9.93 1.15
CA ARG A 33 -5.98 10.96 2.18
C ARG A 33 -6.94 12.14 1.98
N GLY A 34 -7.05 12.98 3.00
CA GLY A 34 -8.02 14.08 3.10
C GLY A 34 -9.42 13.57 3.41
N GLU A 35 -10.25 14.38 4.07
CA GLU A 35 -11.60 13.95 4.50
C GLU A 35 -12.50 13.60 3.31
N LYS A 36 -12.51 14.42 2.26
CA LYS A 36 -13.38 14.34 1.07
C LYS A 36 -12.59 14.08 -0.22
N PRO A 37 -13.23 13.76 -1.36
CA PRO A 37 -12.56 13.66 -2.65
C PRO A 37 -11.69 14.88 -2.94
N ASN A 38 -10.45 14.63 -3.40
CA ASN A 38 -9.47 15.68 -3.66
C ASN A 38 -8.39 15.19 -4.63
N GLN A 39 -7.68 16.14 -5.25
CA GLN A 39 -6.66 15.87 -6.27
C GLN A 39 -5.50 14.96 -5.79
N LEU A 40 -5.23 14.89 -4.48
CA LEU A 40 -4.18 13.99 -3.98
C LEU A 40 -4.65 12.53 -3.97
N ARG A 41 -5.95 12.26 -3.80
CA ARG A 41 -6.49 10.91 -3.97
C ARG A 41 -6.33 10.44 -5.42
N ASP A 42 -6.70 11.29 -6.38
CA ASP A 42 -6.53 11.00 -7.82
C ASP A 42 -5.05 10.74 -8.15
N LYS A 43 -4.16 11.60 -7.64
CA LYS A 43 -2.72 11.44 -7.78
C LYS A 43 -2.22 10.11 -7.23
N HIS A 44 -2.70 9.69 -6.05
CA HIS A 44 -2.32 8.41 -5.45
C HIS A 44 -2.83 7.22 -6.31
N THR A 45 -4.06 7.29 -6.81
CA THR A 45 -4.63 6.28 -7.73
C THR A 45 -3.77 6.12 -8.98
N ASP A 46 -3.36 7.22 -9.60
CA ASP A 46 -2.50 7.20 -10.79
C ASP A 46 -1.11 6.60 -10.50
N ILE A 47 -0.49 6.97 -9.36
CA ILE A 47 0.79 6.40 -8.93
C ILE A 47 0.65 4.89 -8.72
N ASN A 48 -0.39 4.46 -8.01
CA ASN A 48 -0.64 3.05 -7.72
C ASN A 48 -0.83 2.23 -9.00
N LYS A 49 -1.60 2.75 -9.97
CA LYS A 49 -1.78 2.11 -11.28
C LYS A 49 -0.43 1.95 -12.01
N ARG A 50 0.39 3.00 -12.02
CA ARG A 50 1.73 2.96 -12.65
C ARG A 50 2.64 1.95 -11.97
N LEU A 51 2.67 1.92 -10.64
CA LEU A 51 3.48 0.95 -9.88
C LEU A 51 3.05 -0.48 -10.15
N PHE A 52 1.74 -0.76 -10.12
CA PHE A 52 1.21 -2.09 -10.46
C PHE A 52 1.68 -2.56 -11.84
N GLU A 53 1.51 -1.72 -12.86
CA GLU A 53 1.92 -2.07 -14.24
C GLU A 53 3.44 -2.30 -14.38
N LYS A 54 4.25 -1.56 -13.63
CA LYS A 54 5.72 -1.66 -13.67
C LYS A 54 6.25 -2.83 -12.86
N LEU A 55 5.59 -3.21 -11.77
CA LEU A 55 6.06 -4.23 -10.83
C LEU A 55 5.50 -5.63 -11.12
N LYS A 56 4.40 -5.76 -11.88
CA LYS A 56 3.71 -7.06 -12.10
C LYS A 56 4.57 -8.19 -12.67
N ASN A 57 5.67 -7.86 -13.36
CA ASN A 57 6.59 -8.82 -13.96
C ASN A 57 7.98 -8.83 -13.28
N GLU A 58 8.15 -8.06 -12.21
CA GLU A 58 9.43 -7.97 -11.51
C GLU A 58 9.59 -9.16 -10.56
N PRO A 59 10.69 -9.95 -10.69
CA PRO A 59 10.88 -11.13 -9.86
C PRO A 59 11.05 -10.75 -8.39
N LEU A 60 10.54 -11.62 -7.51
CA LEU A 60 10.57 -11.45 -6.05
C LEU A 60 10.01 -10.10 -5.57
N THR A 61 9.15 -9.47 -6.37
CA THR A 61 8.53 -8.18 -6.03
C THR A 61 7.02 -8.31 -6.18
N SER A 62 6.26 -7.93 -5.14
CA SER A 62 4.81 -7.83 -5.20
C SER A 62 4.36 -6.39 -4.95
N PHE A 63 3.30 -5.98 -5.62
CA PHE A 63 2.62 -4.71 -5.35
C PHE A 63 1.32 -5.01 -4.60
N LEU A 64 1.23 -4.57 -3.35
CA LEU A 64 0.07 -4.77 -2.50
C LEU A 64 -0.78 -3.49 -2.47
N LYS A 65 -1.89 -3.47 -3.20
CA LYS A 65 -2.91 -2.44 -3.09
C LYS A 65 -4.03 -2.91 -2.19
N ILE A 66 -4.24 -2.21 -1.09
CA ILE A 66 -5.42 -2.38 -0.22
C ILE A 66 -6.57 -1.58 -0.83
N ASP A 67 -7.78 -2.15 -0.89
CA ASP A 67 -8.95 -1.47 -1.45
C ASP A 67 -9.23 -0.16 -0.67
N ASP A 68 -9.52 0.92 -1.39
CA ASP A 68 -9.84 2.21 -0.77
C ASP A 68 -11.11 2.14 0.07
N LYS A 69 -12.02 1.20 -0.21
CA LYS A 69 -13.23 0.93 0.60
C LYS A 69 -12.92 0.50 2.03
N GLU A 70 -11.69 0.06 2.31
CA GLU A 70 -11.27 -0.18 3.68
C GLU A 70 -11.16 1.12 4.47
N PHE A 71 -10.83 2.24 3.82
CA PHE A 71 -10.55 3.52 4.47
C PHE A 71 -11.59 4.61 4.18
N VAL A 72 -12.34 4.49 3.08
CA VAL A 72 -13.30 5.47 2.57
C VAL A 72 -14.71 4.90 2.66
N SER A 73 -15.63 5.67 3.26
CA SER A 73 -17.04 5.28 3.41
C SER A 73 -17.83 5.37 2.10
N SER A 74 -19.08 4.90 2.12
CA SER A 74 -20.03 5.03 1.00
C SER A 74 -20.31 6.49 0.60
N GLU A 75 -20.14 7.42 1.52
CA GLU A 75 -20.30 8.88 1.33
C GLU A 75 -19.00 9.55 0.86
N GLU A 76 -18.00 8.76 0.44
CA GLU A 76 -16.68 9.19 -0.02
C GLU A 76 -15.82 9.92 1.03
N THR A 77 -16.13 9.72 2.32
CA THR A 77 -15.42 10.34 3.43
C THR A 77 -14.46 9.40 4.16
N ILE A 78 -13.40 9.95 4.76
CA ILE A 78 -12.51 9.23 5.68
C ILE A 78 -12.84 9.65 7.11
N SER A 79 -13.24 8.72 7.97
CA SER A 79 -13.49 8.99 9.39
C SER A 79 -12.19 9.22 10.16
N ARG A 80 -12.25 10.08 11.19
CA ARG A 80 -11.15 10.27 12.15
C ARG A 80 -10.84 9.03 12.97
N ASP A 81 -11.80 8.12 13.09
CA ASP A 81 -11.56 6.82 13.74
C ASP A 81 -10.60 5.96 12.91
N VAL A 82 -10.55 6.15 11.59
CA VAL A 82 -9.63 5.44 10.69
C VAL A 82 -8.34 6.24 10.50
N MET A 83 -8.43 7.55 10.22
CA MET A 83 -7.28 8.45 10.09
C MET A 83 -7.53 9.74 10.87
N TYR A 84 -6.88 9.92 12.03
CA TYR A 84 -7.23 10.99 12.98
C TYR A 84 -7.06 12.41 12.44
N ASP A 85 -6.19 12.60 11.44
CA ASP A 85 -5.95 13.85 10.71
C ASP A 85 -6.20 13.70 9.20
N PHE A 86 -6.93 12.66 8.79
CA PHE A 86 -7.19 12.29 7.40
C PHE A 86 -5.93 11.93 6.59
N LEU A 87 -4.83 11.57 7.26
CA LEU A 87 -3.61 11.06 6.63
C LEU A 87 -3.03 9.88 7.41
N HIS A 88 -2.76 10.07 8.69
CA HIS A 88 -2.14 9.08 9.56
C HIS A 88 -3.21 8.14 10.11
N LEU A 89 -2.96 6.83 9.97
CA LEU A 89 -3.84 5.79 10.48
C LEU A 89 -3.88 5.81 12.03
N THR A 90 -5.06 5.55 12.58
CA THR A 90 -5.21 5.27 14.01
C THR A 90 -4.69 3.88 14.35
N ALA A 91 -4.21 3.69 15.59
CA ALA A 91 -3.79 2.37 16.07
C ALA A 91 -4.99 1.40 16.21
N ALA A 92 -6.14 1.90 16.68
CA ALA A 92 -7.29 1.07 17.02
C ALA A 92 -7.99 0.47 15.79
N VAL A 93 -8.16 1.26 14.72
CA VAL A 93 -8.95 0.85 13.54
C VAL A 93 -8.13 0.94 12.25
N GLY A 94 -7.44 2.06 12.03
CA GLY A 94 -6.76 2.34 10.76
C GLY A 94 -5.67 1.32 10.43
N TYR A 95 -4.76 1.07 11.36
CA TYR A 95 -3.68 0.12 11.13
C TYR A 95 -4.18 -1.33 11.02
N GLN A 96 -5.25 -1.72 11.70
CA GLN A 96 -5.80 -3.08 11.57
C GLN A 96 -6.22 -3.40 10.13
N LYS A 97 -6.86 -2.43 9.47
CA LYS A 97 -7.26 -2.52 8.05
C LYS A 97 -6.08 -2.66 7.09
N LEU A 98 -4.94 -2.05 7.44
CA LEU A 98 -3.71 -2.14 6.65
C LEU A 98 -2.94 -3.44 6.92
N VAL A 99 -2.80 -3.80 8.20
CA VAL A 99 -1.93 -4.88 8.65
C VAL A 99 -2.51 -6.24 8.30
N HIS A 100 -3.84 -6.42 8.31
CA HIS A 100 -4.44 -7.70 8.00
C HIS A 100 -4.05 -8.26 6.60
N PRO A 101 -4.24 -7.53 5.48
CA PRO A 101 -3.78 -8.01 4.17
C PRO A 101 -2.26 -8.04 4.04
N LEU A 102 -1.53 -7.10 4.68
CA LEU A 102 -0.06 -7.09 4.64
C LEU A 102 0.54 -8.31 5.33
N LEU A 103 0.04 -8.67 6.51
CA LEU A 103 0.48 -9.85 7.25
C LEU A 103 0.22 -11.13 6.44
N LYS A 104 -0.96 -11.23 5.81
CA LYS A 104 -1.28 -12.35 4.93
C LYS A 104 -0.27 -12.48 3.79
N GLU A 105 0.10 -11.36 3.15
CA GLU A 105 1.11 -11.35 2.09
C GLU A 105 2.50 -11.77 2.60
N ILE A 106 2.91 -11.25 3.77
CA ILE A 106 4.17 -11.64 4.41
C ILE A 106 4.19 -13.15 4.71
N GLN A 107 3.10 -13.69 5.28
CA GLN A 107 2.97 -15.12 5.58
C GLN A 107 3.05 -15.98 4.32
N ASN A 108 2.41 -15.55 3.23
CA ASN A 108 2.49 -16.22 1.93
C ASN A 108 3.92 -16.29 1.42
N LEU A 109 4.66 -15.17 1.48
CA LEU A 109 6.05 -15.09 1.01
C LEU A 109 7.03 -15.88 1.89
N LEU A 110 6.75 -16.00 3.19
CA LEU A 110 7.54 -16.82 4.11
C LEU A 110 7.21 -18.31 4.05
N GLY A 111 6.13 -18.70 3.35
CA GLY A 111 5.66 -20.08 3.32
C GLY A 111 5.15 -20.60 4.67
N THR A 112 4.81 -19.70 5.60
CA THR A 112 4.28 -20.06 6.93
C THR A 112 2.76 -20.22 6.87
N SER A 113 2.22 -21.27 7.50
CA SER A 113 0.77 -21.45 7.65
C SER A 113 0.13 -20.23 8.35
N ILE A 114 -1.11 -19.90 7.97
CA ILE A 114 -1.87 -18.74 8.48
C ILE A 114 -1.88 -18.72 10.01
N ILE A 115 -1.08 -17.84 10.62
CA ILE A 115 -1.21 -17.53 12.04
C ILE A 115 -2.47 -16.65 12.14
N LYS A 116 -3.53 -17.17 12.75
CA LYS A 116 -4.71 -16.37 13.09
C LYS A 116 -4.25 -15.23 13.99
N VAL A 117 -4.47 -13.99 13.55
CA VAL A 117 -4.42 -12.83 14.44
C VAL A 117 -5.71 -12.86 15.23
N GLU A 118 -5.62 -13.19 16.50
CA GLU A 118 -6.71 -13.02 17.47
C GLU A 118 -6.86 -11.54 17.87
#